data_AF-A0A259RTW3-F1
#
_entry.id   AF-A0A259RTW3-F1
#
_cell.length_a   1.000
_cell.length_b   1.000
_cell.length_c   1.000
_cell.angle_alpha   90.00
_cell.angle_beta   90.00
_cell.angle_gamma   90.00
#
_symmetry.space_group_name_H-M   'P 1'
#
loop_
_entity.id
_entity.type
_entity.pdbx_description
1 polymer ?
#
loop_
_entity_poly.entity_id
_entity_poly.type
_entity_poly.pdbx_seq_one_letter_code
_entity_poly.pdbx_strand_id
1 'polypeptide(L)'
;QDDQQSSLCPVWGRNDLQPGAEVLEPEVTQALQILRTALMGPLAAHSPTLRSELLFDARMTGSGSAVFALIGASDRSGLPSRHGPSDEVLGGLPDLLPEGWQGRLCEGLREHPLCDWIDA
;
A
#
# COMPACT_ATOMS: atom_id res chain seq x y z
N GLN A 1 27.76 -4.55 -2.26
CA GLN A 1 26.96 -4.76 -1.04
C GLN A 1 26.18 -3.47 -0.90
N ASP A 2 25.13 -3.36 -1.71
CA ASP A 2 24.35 -2.14 -1.89
C ASP A 2 23.11 -2.25 -1.00
N ASP A 3 23.20 -1.67 0.19
CA ASP A 3 22.05 -1.39 1.03
C ASP A 3 21.27 -0.25 0.37
N GLN A 4 20.43 -0.60 -0.61
CA GLN A 4 19.35 0.26 -1.10
C GLN A 4 18.29 0.33 0.02
N GLN A 5 18.60 1.12 1.04
CA GLN A 5 17.66 1.49 2.07
C GLN A 5 16.69 2.47 1.43
N SER A 6 15.62 1.93 0.84
CA SER A 6 14.50 2.70 0.32
C SER A 6 14.04 3.67 1.39
N SER A 7 14.39 4.94 1.21
CA SER A 7 13.99 6.03 2.08
C SER A 7 12.51 6.31 1.87
N LEU A 8 11.67 5.43 2.42
CA LEU A 8 10.25 5.70 2.66
C LEU A 8 10.19 7.02 3.43
N CYS A 9 9.41 7.97 2.93
CA CYS A 9 9.29 9.29 3.55
C CYS A 9 8.71 9.10 4.97
N PRO A 10 9.41 9.51 6.06
CA PRO A 10 9.03 9.18 7.44
C PRO A 10 7.92 10.10 7.97
N VAL A 11 6.97 10.49 7.13
CA VAL A 11 6.00 11.54 7.44
C VAL A 11 4.79 10.93 8.15
N TRP A 12 4.94 10.89 9.48
CA TRP A 12 3.96 10.92 10.58
C TRP A 12 2.92 9.80 10.78
N GLY A 13 2.76 9.45 12.08
CA GLY A 13 1.69 8.62 12.63
C GLY A 13 2.02 7.14 12.79
N ARG A 14 1.79 6.58 14.00
CA ARG A 14 1.68 5.13 14.25
C ARG A 14 0.23 4.85 14.63
N ASN A 15 -0.29 3.69 14.24
CA ASN A 15 -1.52 3.20 14.83
C ASN A 15 -1.16 2.35 16.06
N ASP A 16 -1.38 2.89 17.27
CA ASP A 16 -1.09 2.19 18.53
C ASP A 16 -1.94 0.94 18.75
N LEU A 17 -3.09 0.83 18.06
CA LEU A 17 -3.95 -0.36 18.10
C LEU A 17 -3.48 -1.46 17.14
N GLN A 18 -2.67 -1.13 16.13
CA GLN A 18 -2.22 -2.11 15.13
C GLN A 18 -1.46 -3.29 15.74
N PRO A 19 -0.50 -3.11 16.68
CA PRO A 19 0.17 -4.26 17.30
C PRO A 19 -0.81 -5.20 18.02
N GLY A 20 -1.87 -4.66 18.62
CA GLY A 20 -2.92 -5.46 19.25
C GLY A 20 -3.74 -6.23 18.22
N ALA A 21 -4.13 -5.57 17.13
CA ALA A 21 -4.87 -6.19 16.04
C ALA A 21 -4.04 -7.28 15.33
N GLU A 22 -2.75 -7.07 15.09
CA GLU A 22 -1.84 -8.07 14.48
C GLU A 22 -1.73 -9.35 15.31
N VAL A 23 -1.83 -9.24 16.64
CA VAL A 23 -1.78 -10.37 17.59
C VAL A 23 -3.13 -11.10 17.67
N LEU A 24 -4.23 -10.35 17.66
CA LEU A 24 -5.59 -10.90 17.85
C LEU A 24 -6.19 -11.43 16.55
N GLU A 25 -5.88 -10.81 15.42
CA GLU A 25 -6.50 -11.06 14.13
C GLU A 25 -5.43 -11.32 13.05
N PRO A 26 -5.08 -12.60 12.78
CA PRO A 26 -4.03 -12.96 11.83
C PRO A 26 -4.23 -12.39 10.43
N GLU A 27 -5.48 -12.17 10.01
CA GLU A 27 -5.82 -11.61 8.71
C GLU A 27 -5.34 -10.16 8.54
N VAL A 28 -5.26 -9.38 9.63
CA VAL A 28 -4.69 -8.02 9.58
C VAL A 28 -3.21 -8.10 9.23
N THR A 29 -2.48 -9.02 9.85
CA THR A 29 -1.07 -9.28 9.54
C THR A 29 -0.89 -9.75 8.10
N GLN A 30 -1.75 -10.67 7.64
CA GLN A 30 -1.72 -11.15 6.26
C GLN A 30 -2.00 -10.02 5.26
N ALA A 31 -3.03 -9.21 5.48
CA ALA A 31 -3.38 -8.10 4.60
C ALA A 31 -2.26 -7.06 4.52
N LEU A 32 -1.61 -6.73 5.64
CA LEU A 32 -0.42 -5.85 5.66
C LEU A 32 0.74 -6.46 4.86
N GLN A 33 0.98 -7.76 4.99
CA GLN A 33 2.02 -8.45 4.22
C GLN A 33 1.69 -8.48 2.73
N ILE A 34 0.43 -8.68 2.35
CA ILE A 34 -0.03 -8.64 0.96
C ILE A 34 0.22 -7.24 0.38
N LEU A 35 -0.16 -6.16 1.07
CA LEU A 35 0.14 -4.82 0.59
C LEU A 35 1.64 -4.57 0.43
N ARG A 36 2.47 -5.03 1.38
CA ARG A 36 3.94 -4.88 1.30
C ARG A 36 4.56 -5.68 0.15
N THR A 37 4.07 -6.89 -0.12
CA THR A 37 4.73 -7.85 -1.03
C THR A 37 4.10 -7.86 -2.42
N ALA A 38 2.77 -7.83 -2.51
CA ALA A 38 2.05 -7.91 -3.76
C ALA A 38 2.29 -6.66 -4.62
N LEU A 39 2.30 -5.48 -4.01
CA LEU A 39 2.55 -4.20 -4.70
C LEU A 39 4.00 -4.08 -5.20
N MET A 40 4.96 -4.73 -4.53
CA MET A 40 6.38 -4.77 -4.94
C MET A 40 6.73 -5.99 -5.82
N GLY A 41 5.77 -6.88 -6.08
CA GLY A 41 6.01 -8.16 -6.75
C GLY A 41 4.92 -8.51 -7.77
N PRO A 42 4.03 -9.49 -7.50
CA PRO A 42 3.11 -10.04 -8.50
C PRO A 42 2.16 -9.01 -9.14
N LEU A 43 1.74 -7.95 -8.43
CA LEU A 43 0.89 -6.91 -9.03
C LEU A 43 1.70 -5.97 -9.94
N ALA A 44 2.99 -5.75 -9.66
CA ALA A 44 3.89 -5.03 -10.56
C ALA A 44 4.15 -5.80 -11.87
N ALA A 45 4.03 -7.14 -11.86
CA ALA A 45 4.14 -7.94 -13.09
C ALA A 45 2.93 -7.76 -14.03
N HIS A 46 1.79 -7.30 -13.53
CA HIS A 46 0.57 -7.07 -14.33
C HIS A 46 0.59 -5.73 -15.08
N SER A 47 1.52 -4.81 -14.76
CA SER A 47 1.74 -3.58 -15.53
C SER A 47 3.17 -3.54 -16.08
N PRO A 48 3.41 -3.97 -17.34
CA PRO A 48 4.76 -4.07 -17.91
C PRO A 48 5.42 -2.71 -18.21
N THR A 49 4.65 -1.62 -18.07
CA THR A 49 5.05 -0.25 -18.41
C THR A 49 5.25 0.63 -17.17
N LEU A 50 4.69 0.26 -16.02
CA LEU A 50 4.76 1.02 -14.79
C LEU A 50 5.48 0.25 -13.69
N ARG A 51 6.37 0.95 -12.97
CA ARG A 51 6.91 0.50 -11.70
C ARG A 51 6.08 1.11 -10.59
N SER A 52 5.52 0.25 -9.75
CA SER A 52 4.89 0.65 -8.50
C SER A 52 5.94 0.67 -7.38
N GLU A 53 5.93 1.72 -6.58
CA GLU A 53 6.73 1.82 -5.35
C GLU A 53 5.83 2.21 -4.18
N LEU A 54 6.08 1.63 -3.01
CA LEU A 54 5.41 2.07 -1.80
C LEU A 54 5.97 3.43 -1.40
N LEU A 55 5.12 4.44 -1.36
CA LEU A 55 5.48 5.77 -0.85
C LEU A 55 5.42 5.80 0.68
N PHE A 56 4.60 4.91 1.28
CA PHE A 56 4.58 4.66 2.72
C PHE A 56 4.40 3.17 3.05
N ASP A 57 4.86 2.76 4.24
CA ASP A 57 4.64 1.39 4.74
C ASP A 57 3.17 1.13 5.06
N ALA A 58 2.66 -0.04 4.69
CA ALA A 58 1.25 -0.39 4.89
C ALA A 58 0.84 -0.27 6.36
N ARG A 59 -0.37 0.25 6.60
CA ARG A 59 -0.90 0.51 7.95
C ARG A 59 -2.35 0.08 8.08
N MET A 60 -2.74 -0.26 9.30
CA MET A 60 -4.13 -0.37 9.70
C MET A 60 -4.72 1.02 9.97
N THR A 61 -5.97 1.25 9.59
CA THR A 61 -6.70 2.49 9.92
C THR A 61 -7.66 2.29 11.11
N GLY A 62 -7.75 3.30 11.98
CA GLY A 62 -8.60 3.27 13.18
C GLY A 62 -8.31 2.07 14.09
N SER A 63 -9.37 1.42 14.57
CA SER A 63 -9.29 0.18 15.35
C SER A 63 -9.17 -1.09 14.49
N GLY A 64 -9.04 -0.96 13.17
CA GLY A 64 -9.07 -2.09 12.24
C GLY A 64 -10.48 -2.54 11.87
N SER A 65 -10.61 -3.55 11.01
CA SER A 65 -9.52 -4.35 10.40
C SER A 65 -8.93 -3.75 9.12
N ALA A 66 -9.50 -2.67 8.59
CA ALA A 66 -9.07 -2.12 7.30
C ALA A 66 -7.58 -1.71 7.31
N VAL A 67 -6.86 -2.06 6.24
CA VAL A 67 -5.46 -1.70 6.02
C VAL A 67 -5.31 -0.96 4.68
N PHE A 68 -4.29 -0.12 4.57
CA PHE A 68 -4.06 0.72 3.40
C PHE A 68 -2.56 0.96 3.17
N ALA A 69 -2.22 1.24 1.91
CA ALA A 69 -0.89 1.57 1.42
C ALA A 69 -1.03 2.71 0.38
N LEU A 70 -0.03 3.58 0.25
CA LEU A 70 0.07 4.52 -0.86
C LEU A 70 1.19 4.09 -1.77
N ILE A 71 0.84 4.09 -3.04
CA ILE A 71 1.72 3.68 -4.11
C ILE A 71 1.97 4.86 -5.04
N GLY A 72 3.23 5.02 -5.40
CA GLY A 72 3.68 5.85 -6.50
C GLY A 72 3.77 4.99 -7.75
N ALA A 73 3.44 5.56 -8.90
CA ALA A 73 3.69 4.94 -10.19
C ALA A 73 4.71 5.78 -10.96
N SER A 74 5.79 5.13 -11.37
CA SER A 74 6.80 5.70 -12.26
C SER A 74 6.88 4.86 -13.53
N ASP A 75 7.21 5.49 -14.66
CA ASP A 75 7.48 4.73 -15.88
C ASP A 75 8.82 3.95 -15.78
N ARG A 76 9.14 3.14 -16.79
CA ARG A 76 10.42 2.41 -16.81
C ARG A 76 11.66 3.30 -16.83
N SER A 77 11.53 4.56 -17.22
CA SER A 77 12.62 5.54 -17.18
C SER A 77 12.81 6.16 -15.78
N GLY A 78 11.92 5.85 -14.84
CA GLY A 78 11.94 6.38 -13.48
C GLY A 78 11.29 7.76 -13.37
N LEU A 79 10.57 8.22 -14.41
CA LEU A 79 9.82 9.46 -14.34
C LEU A 79 8.44 9.21 -13.73
N PRO A 80 7.94 10.11 -12.87
CA PRO A 80 6.62 9.97 -12.28
C PRO A 80 5.58 9.89 -13.39
N SER A 81 4.80 8.82 -13.38
CA SER A 81 3.73 8.64 -14.34
C SER A 81 2.55 9.53 -13.93
N ARG A 82 2.02 10.28 -14.90
CA ARG A 82 0.78 11.05 -14.73
C ARG A 82 -0.45 10.16 -14.55
N HIS A 83 -0.32 8.89 -14.92
CA HIS A 83 -1.34 7.85 -14.75
C HIS A 83 -0.90 6.95 -13.61
N GLY A 84 -1.77 6.79 -12.61
CA GLY A 84 -1.57 5.83 -11.54
C GLY A 84 -1.52 4.38 -12.07
N PRO A 85 -1.22 3.41 -11.20
CA PRO A 85 -1.35 2.01 -11.59
C PRO A 85 -2.81 1.76 -12.01
N SER A 86 -3.03 1.26 -13.23
CA SER A 86 -4.37 1.08 -13.77
C SER A 86 -5.09 -0.11 -13.11
N ASP A 87 -6.37 -0.29 -13.42
CA ASP A 87 -7.21 -1.42 -12.99
C ASP A 87 -6.58 -2.81 -13.32
N GLU A 88 -5.67 -2.86 -14.30
CA GLU A 88 -4.86 -4.04 -14.63
C GLU A 88 -3.99 -4.55 -13.45
N VAL A 89 -3.47 -3.62 -12.63
CA VAL A 89 -2.72 -3.94 -11.41
C VAL A 89 -3.66 -4.50 -10.36
N LEU A 90 -4.91 -4.01 -10.28
CA LEU A 90 -5.92 -4.51 -9.36
C LEU A 90 -6.49 -5.87 -9.75
N GLY A 91 -6.43 -6.26 -11.03
CA GLY A 91 -7.04 -7.51 -11.51
C GLY A 91 -6.58 -8.76 -10.76
N GLY A 92 -5.35 -8.77 -10.26
CA GLY A 92 -4.80 -9.88 -9.46
C GLY A 92 -4.88 -9.67 -7.94
N LEU A 93 -5.36 -8.51 -7.47
CA LEU A 93 -5.43 -8.22 -6.03
C LEU A 93 -6.47 -9.10 -5.32
N PRO A 94 -7.71 -9.30 -5.82
CA PRO A 94 -8.71 -10.12 -5.15
C PRO A 94 -8.25 -11.54 -4.83
N ASP A 95 -7.47 -12.16 -5.72
CA ASP A 95 -6.96 -13.53 -5.54
C ASP A 95 -5.87 -13.64 -4.46
N LEU A 96 -5.29 -12.50 -4.05
CA LEU A 96 -4.24 -12.44 -3.04
C LEU A 96 -4.77 -12.08 -1.66
N LEU A 97 -6.00 -11.55 -1.55
CA LEU A 97 -6.56 -11.08 -0.29
C LEU A 97 -6.98 -12.25 0.62
N PRO A 98 -7.00 -12.05 1.96
CA PRO A 98 -7.56 -13.03 2.86
C PRO A 98 -9.06 -13.29 2.56
N GLU A 99 -9.58 -14.42 3.01
CA GLU A 99 -10.97 -14.80 2.74
C GLU A 99 -11.95 -13.72 3.23
N GLY A 100 -12.90 -13.31 2.37
CA GLY A 100 -13.90 -12.29 2.71
C GLY A 100 -13.41 -10.84 2.66
N TRP A 101 -12.12 -10.59 2.37
CA TRP A 101 -11.59 -9.24 2.22
C TRP A 101 -11.86 -8.66 0.84
N GLN A 102 -11.99 -7.34 0.79
CA GLN A 102 -12.19 -6.58 -0.44
C GLN A 102 -11.08 -5.54 -0.60
N GLY A 103 -10.46 -5.49 -1.77
CA GLY A 103 -9.41 -4.53 -2.10
C GLY A 103 -9.90 -3.47 -3.08
N ARG A 104 -9.39 -2.25 -2.94
CA ARG A 104 -9.69 -1.12 -3.85
C ARG A 104 -8.43 -0.30 -4.06
N LEU A 105 -8.24 0.17 -5.29
CA LEU A 105 -7.30 1.26 -5.58
C LEU A 105 -8.10 2.56 -5.63
N CYS A 106 -7.68 3.52 -4.81
CA CYS A 106 -8.27 4.84 -4.80
C CYS A 106 -7.30 5.82 -5.44
N GLU A 107 -7.74 6.53 -6.48
CA GLU A 107 -7.00 7.62 -7.11
C GLU A 107 -7.78 8.94 -7.01
N GLY A 108 -7.09 10.07 -7.19
CA GLY A 108 -7.74 11.38 -7.24
C GLY A 108 -8.43 11.83 -5.94
N LEU A 109 -8.00 11.30 -4.79
CA LEU A 109 -8.47 11.76 -3.49
C LEU A 109 -8.19 13.26 -3.35
N ARG A 110 -9.23 14.04 -2.99
CA ARG A 110 -9.12 15.50 -2.82
C ARG A 110 -8.15 15.87 -1.70
N GLU A 111 -8.07 15.02 -0.68
CA GLU A 111 -7.25 15.18 0.51
C GLU A 111 -6.60 13.82 0.84
N HIS A 112 -5.41 13.85 1.44
CA HIS A 112 -4.73 12.64 1.87
C HIS A 112 -5.57 11.93 2.95
N PRO A 113 -5.76 10.59 2.94
CA PRO A 113 -6.56 9.89 3.95
C PRO A 113 -6.12 10.11 5.41
N LEU A 114 -4.88 10.59 5.58
CA LEU A 114 -4.28 10.95 6.86
C LEU A 114 -4.02 12.46 7.00
N CYS A 115 -4.68 13.32 6.21
CA CYS A 115 -4.46 14.78 6.27
C CYS A 115 -4.60 15.31 7.69
N ASP A 116 -5.67 14.92 8.38
CA ASP A 116 -5.96 15.33 9.76
C ASP A 116 -5.00 14.73 10.80
N TRP A 117 -4.11 13.80 10.41
CA TRP A 117 -3.08 13.22 11.27
C TRP A 117 -1.72 13.89 11.08
N ILE A 118 -1.54 14.63 9.99
CA ILE A 118 -0.30 15.37 9.69
C ILE A 118 -0.27 16.71 10.44
N ASP A 119 -1.43 17.26 10.81
CA ASP A 119 -1.58 18.56 11.48
C ASP A 119 -1.56 18.50 13.03
N ALA A 120 -1.26 17.33 13.62
CA ALA A 120 -1.27 17.10 15.08
C ALA A 120 0.12 17.15 15.73
#